data_AF-A0A1H0GZK0-F1
#
_entry.id   AF-A0A1H0GZK0-F1
#
_cell.length_a   1.000
_cell.length_b   1.000
_cell.length_c   1.000
_cell.angle_alpha   90.00
_cell.angle_beta   90.00
_cell.angle_gamma   90.00
#
_symmetry.space_group_name_H-M   'P 1'
#
loop_
_entity.id
_entity.type
_entity.pdbx_description
1 polymer ?
#
loop_
_entity_poly.entity_id
_entity_poly.type
_entity_poly.pdbx_seq_one_letter_code
_entity_poly.pdbx_strand_id
1 'polypeptide(L)'
;MSATHTFPSPRTRGEDRGDLVVDAVSPQGEGEGNCPGETPPSPPPHLRLPPRFADDEVVETLSPQAGRGDAERTAAPQSGYNFAYLDEGTKRMIRRAILKGIAVPGYQVPFASREMPMPYGWGTGGVQVTAAILGRSDVLKVIDQGADDTTNAVSIRRFFAKTSGVATTTRTTEATVIQTRHRIPETPLTEGQTLVYQVPIPEPLRYLEPRETETRQLHALAEYGAMHVKLYEDISRHGHIATTYAYPVEVAGRYVMDPSPTPKFDNPKMDDCPALQLFGAGRERRIYAVPPYTRVRSLDFEDHPFRVQHFDHPCALCGAEGVYLDEMLLDDAGRRMFVCSDTDHCEGRRADGHLGTGDAI
;
A
#
# COMPACT_ATOMS: atom_id res chain seq x y z
N MET A 1 26.69 23.65 -61.74
CA MET A 1 26.14 22.46 -61.05
C MET A 1 26.36 22.72 -59.56
N SER A 2 25.57 23.60 -58.95
CA SER A 2 24.22 23.36 -58.36
C SER A 2 24.29 22.44 -57.14
N ALA A 3 23.72 22.72 -55.99
CA ALA A 3 23.13 23.92 -55.40
C ALA A 3 22.94 23.58 -53.91
N THR A 4 23.25 24.52 -53.02
CA THR A 4 22.77 24.56 -51.64
C THR A 4 21.25 24.76 -51.63
N HIS A 5 20.51 23.95 -50.87
CA HIS A 5 19.13 24.27 -50.50
C HIS A 5 18.88 24.03 -49.01
N THR A 6 18.28 25.04 -48.41
CA THR A 6 17.88 25.15 -47.01
C THR A 6 16.35 25.18 -46.94
N PHE A 7 15.81 24.70 -45.81
CA PHE A 7 14.47 24.90 -45.21
C PHE A 7 13.26 24.08 -45.74
N PRO A 8 12.14 23.94 -44.97
CA PRO A 8 11.78 24.53 -43.66
C PRO A 8 11.13 23.60 -42.59
N SER A 9 11.01 24.16 -41.39
CA SER A 9 10.12 23.81 -40.26
C SER A 9 8.62 24.00 -40.60
N PRO A 10 7.66 23.28 -39.98
CA PRO A 10 6.26 23.69 -39.99
C PRO A 10 5.80 24.22 -38.61
N ARG A 11 5.41 25.50 -38.61
CA ARG A 11 4.55 26.12 -37.60
C ARG A 11 3.07 25.83 -37.90
N THR A 12 2.32 25.58 -36.82
CA THR A 12 0.92 25.95 -36.54
C THR A 12 -0.06 26.13 -37.71
N ARG A 13 -1.14 25.34 -37.70
CA ARG A 13 -2.47 25.76 -38.19
C ARG A 13 -3.57 25.08 -37.38
N GLY A 14 -4.40 25.89 -36.74
CA GLY A 14 -5.61 25.46 -36.04
C GLY A 14 -6.82 25.33 -36.97
N GLU A 15 -7.85 24.73 -36.37
CA GLU A 15 -9.29 24.77 -36.66
C GLU A 15 -9.76 24.17 -38.00
N ASP A 16 -10.43 23.01 -37.94
CA ASP A 16 -11.90 23.03 -37.97
C ASP A 16 -12.55 21.70 -37.50
N ARG A 17 -13.45 21.86 -36.53
CA ARG A 17 -14.71 21.17 -36.20
C ARG A 17 -15.02 19.74 -36.68
N GLY A 18 -15.40 18.90 -35.70
CA GLY A 18 -16.21 17.70 -35.92
C GLY A 18 -16.47 16.88 -34.64
N ASP A 19 -16.96 17.49 -33.55
CA ASP A 19 -17.37 16.75 -32.36
C ASP A 19 -18.68 16.00 -32.61
N LEU A 20 -18.58 14.69 -32.81
CA LEU A 20 -19.69 13.74 -32.75
C LEU A 20 -20.01 13.46 -31.28
N VAL A 21 -20.86 14.31 -30.70
CA VAL A 21 -21.62 14.00 -29.49
C VAL A 21 -22.74 13.04 -29.89
N VAL A 22 -22.66 11.80 -29.43
CA VAL A 22 -23.77 10.85 -29.53
C VAL A 22 -24.39 10.71 -28.15
N ASP A 23 -25.41 11.52 -27.90
CA ASP A 23 -26.36 11.33 -26.82
C ASP A 23 -27.17 10.05 -27.09
N ALA A 24 -26.94 9.00 -26.32
CA ALA A 24 -27.78 7.82 -26.32
C ALA A 24 -29.03 8.09 -25.46
N VAL A 25 -30.09 8.57 -26.11
CA VAL A 25 -31.46 8.57 -25.59
C VAL A 25 -32.01 7.14 -25.71
N SER A 26 -32.37 6.55 -24.56
CA SER A 26 -33.09 5.27 -24.50
C SER A 26 -34.47 5.37 -25.16
N PRO A 27 -34.88 4.41 -26.02
CA PRO A 27 -36.25 4.35 -26.49
C PRO A 27 -37.15 3.69 -25.44
N GLN A 28 -38.33 4.29 -25.23
CA GLN A 28 -39.47 3.68 -24.59
C GLN A 28 -39.86 2.41 -25.36
N GLY A 29 -39.79 1.27 -24.69
CA GLY A 29 -40.39 0.01 -25.13
C GLY A 29 -41.55 -0.32 -24.22
N GLU A 30 -42.76 -0.22 -24.76
CA GLU A 30 -43.96 -0.81 -24.20
C GLU A 30 -43.80 -2.34 -24.19
N GLY A 31 -44.05 -2.95 -23.03
CA GLY A 31 -44.03 -4.39 -22.83
C GLY A 31 -44.84 -4.72 -21.59
N GLU A 32 -46.12 -5.03 -21.83
CA GLU A 32 -47.10 -5.43 -20.82
C GLU A 32 -46.59 -6.62 -20.00
N GLY A 33 -46.48 -6.42 -18.68
CA GLY A 33 -46.26 -7.49 -17.73
C GLY A 33 -47.57 -8.17 -17.37
N ASN A 34 -47.66 -9.48 -17.62
CA ASN A 34 -48.54 -10.36 -16.86
C ASN A 34 -47.80 -11.66 -16.55
N CYS A 35 -47.28 -11.78 -15.33
CA CYS A 35 -46.81 -13.04 -14.76
C CYS A 35 -47.77 -13.41 -13.61
N PRO A 36 -48.30 -14.65 -13.58
CA PRO A 36 -49.25 -15.08 -12.56
C PRO A 36 -48.56 -15.20 -11.20
N GLY A 37 -49.27 -14.81 -10.14
CA GLY A 37 -48.77 -14.87 -8.78
C GLY A 37 -48.52 -16.29 -8.29
N GLU A 38 -47.24 -16.65 -8.16
CA GLU A 38 -46.81 -17.78 -7.34
C GLU A 38 -46.39 -17.29 -5.96
N THR A 39 -46.97 -17.88 -4.93
CA THR A 39 -46.63 -17.64 -3.53
C THR A 39 -45.28 -18.32 -3.24
N PRO A 40 -44.32 -17.67 -2.55
CA PRO A 40 -43.03 -18.30 -2.26
C PRO A 40 -43.21 -19.52 -1.33
N PRO A 41 -42.48 -20.64 -1.55
CA PRO A 41 -42.58 -21.81 -0.70
C PRO A 41 -41.98 -21.53 0.69
N SER A 42 -42.61 -22.10 1.71
CA SER A 42 -42.20 -21.99 3.11
C SER A 42 -40.82 -22.61 3.34
N PRO A 43 -39.97 -22.03 4.21
CA PRO A 43 -38.68 -22.63 4.54
C PRO A 43 -38.87 -23.94 5.33
N PRO A 44 -37.99 -24.95 5.15
CA PRO A 44 -38.12 -26.24 5.83
C PRO A 44 -37.89 -26.10 7.35
N PRO A 45 -38.50 -26.96 8.18
CA PRO A 45 -38.38 -26.86 9.63
C PRO A 45 -36.96 -27.18 10.09
N HIS A 46 -36.28 -26.20 10.69
CA HIS A 46 -35.03 -26.45 11.41
C HIS A 46 -35.31 -27.22 12.70
N LEU A 47 -34.71 -28.40 12.85
CA LEU A 47 -34.64 -29.12 14.12
C LEU A 47 -33.82 -28.28 15.13
N ARG A 48 -34.52 -27.60 16.04
CA ARG A 48 -33.88 -26.96 17.21
C ARG A 48 -33.41 -28.06 18.16
N LEU A 49 -32.09 -28.15 18.36
CA LEU A 49 -31.53 -28.89 19.48
C LEU A 49 -31.96 -28.21 20.80
N PRO A 50 -32.36 -28.96 21.83
CA PRO A 50 -32.75 -28.39 23.12
C PRO A 50 -31.53 -27.75 23.82
N PRO A 51 -31.74 -26.70 24.64
CA PRO A 51 -30.68 -26.12 25.44
C PRO A 51 -30.17 -27.17 26.44
N ARG A 52 -28.85 -27.36 26.47
CA ARG A 52 -28.20 -28.13 27.53
C ARG A 52 -28.26 -27.30 28.82
N PHE A 53 -29.06 -27.73 29.78
CA PHE A 53 -28.89 -27.37 31.17
C PHE A 53 -27.67 -28.13 31.67
N ALA A 54 -26.65 -27.41 32.15
CA ALA A 54 -25.56 -27.96 32.92
C ALA A 54 -25.67 -27.37 34.32
N ASP A 55 -25.61 -28.26 35.31
CA ASP A 55 -25.88 -28.01 36.72
C ASP A 55 -24.88 -27.03 37.35
N ASP A 56 -25.44 -26.09 38.12
CA ASP A 56 -24.72 -25.22 39.05
C ASP A 56 -24.31 -26.03 40.28
N GLU A 57 -23.07 -26.52 40.37
CA GLU A 57 -22.41 -26.77 41.66
C GLU A 57 -20.88 -26.58 41.57
N VAL A 58 -20.43 -25.47 42.18
CA VAL A 58 -19.21 -25.28 42.99
C VAL A 58 -17.84 -25.60 42.36
N VAL A 59 -17.12 -24.54 41.94
CA VAL A 59 -15.76 -24.24 42.44
C VAL A 59 -15.62 -22.71 42.57
N GLU A 60 -15.87 -22.18 43.77
CA GLU A 60 -15.22 -20.94 44.20
C GLU A 60 -13.73 -21.20 44.26
N THR A 61 -12.94 -20.52 43.43
CA THR A 61 -11.67 -19.84 43.75
C THR A 61 -10.93 -19.51 42.45
N LEU A 62 -10.32 -18.31 42.43
CA LEU A 62 -9.48 -17.73 41.37
C LEU A 62 -10.18 -16.88 40.30
N SER A 63 -10.97 -15.89 40.73
CA SER A 63 -11.12 -14.64 39.98
C SER A 63 -10.14 -13.61 40.54
N PRO A 64 -9.12 -13.13 39.80
CA PRO A 64 -8.36 -11.97 40.23
C PRO A 64 -9.28 -10.76 40.21
N GLN A 65 -9.41 -10.09 41.35
CA GLN A 65 -10.13 -8.83 41.47
C GLN A 65 -9.53 -7.81 40.50
N ALA A 66 -10.38 -7.25 39.64
CA ALA A 66 -10.03 -6.11 38.82
C ALA A 66 -9.69 -4.94 39.75
N GLY A 67 -8.40 -4.75 40.01
CA GLY A 67 -7.88 -3.59 40.71
C GLY A 67 -8.30 -2.33 39.97
N ARG A 68 -8.98 -1.43 40.68
CA ARG A 68 -9.03 -0.02 40.34
C ARG A 68 -7.58 0.49 40.38
N GLY A 69 -6.89 0.38 39.26
CA GLY A 69 -5.67 1.12 39.02
C GLY A 69 -6.05 2.57 38.85
N ASP A 70 -5.49 3.43 39.70
CA ASP A 70 -5.51 4.87 39.50
C ASP A 70 -4.92 5.19 38.13
N ALA A 71 -5.81 5.42 37.17
CA ALA A 71 -5.43 5.89 35.86
C ALA A 71 -4.94 7.33 36.03
N GLU A 72 -3.63 7.46 36.08
CA GLU A 72 -2.94 8.71 35.86
C GLU A 72 -3.57 9.36 34.62
N ARG A 73 -4.23 10.50 34.83
CA ARG A 73 -5.13 11.14 33.89
C ARG A 73 -4.32 11.73 32.74
N THR A 74 -3.89 10.87 31.82
CA THR A 74 -3.16 11.24 30.62
C THR A 74 -4.09 12.04 29.71
N ALA A 75 -3.58 13.16 29.19
CA ALA A 75 -4.34 14.17 28.46
C ALA A 75 -5.34 13.54 27.47
N ALA A 76 -6.61 13.92 27.59
CA ALA A 76 -7.64 13.59 26.62
C ALA A 76 -7.21 14.12 25.24
N PRO A 77 -7.48 13.39 24.13
CA PRO A 77 -7.20 13.90 22.80
C PRO A 77 -7.88 15.26 22.63
N GLN A 78 -7.09 16.29 22.33
CA GLN A 78 -7.53 17.68 22.29
C GLN A 78 -8.65 17.94 21.26
N SER A 79 -8.94 16.97 20.38
CA SER A 79 -9.77 17.14 19.20
C SER A 79 -11.23 16.69 19.35
N GLY A 80 -11.67 16.16 20.50
CA GLY A 80 -13.05 15.66 20.68
C GLY A 80 -13.43 14.42 19.84
N TYR A 81 -12.47 13.85 19.10
CA TYR A 81 -12.59 12.59 18.36
C TYR A 81 -12.10 11.42 19.21
N ASN A 82 -12.48 10.19 18.86
CA ASN A 82 -11.87 9.00 19.46
C ASN A 82 -10.35 8.98 19.16
N PHE A 83 -9.57 8.30 19.99
CA PHE A 83 -8.13 8.15 19.79
C PHE A 83 -7.84 7.64 18.37
N ALA A 84 -6.97 8.32 17.62
CA ALA A 84 -6.66 8.01 16.22
C ALA A 84 -7.91 8.01 15.31
N TYR A 85 -8.89 8.88 15.61
CA TYR A 85 -10.10 9.18 14.84
C TYR A 85 -11.17 8.07 14.77
N LEU A 86 -10.82 6.84 14.41
CA LEU A 86 -11.77 5.75 14.20
C LEU A 86 -12.47 5.30 15.49
N ASP A 87 -13.74 4.90 15.39
CA ASP A 87 -14.46 4.25 16.49
C ASP A 87 -13.91 2.83 16.78
N GLU A 88 -14.15 2.32 18.00
CA GLU A 88 -13.64 1.02 18.44
C GLU A 88 -14.26 -0.18 17.68
N GLY A 89 -15.48 -0.03 17.13
CA GLY A 89 -16.10 -1.05 16.29
C GLY A 89 -15.34 -1.23 14.98
N THR A 90 -15.02 -0.12 14.31
CA THR A 90 -14.24 -0.06 13.08
C THR A 90 -12.83 -0.59 13.32
N LYS A 91 -12.14 -0.14 14.38
CA LYS A 91 -10.82 -0.68 14.76
C LYS A 91 -10.85 -2.18 15.02
N ARG A 92 -11.85 -2.67 15.77
CA ARG A 92 -11.99 -4.10 16.07
C ARG A 92 -12.18 -4.93 14.80
N MET A 93 -12.92 -4.41 13.81
CA MET A 93 -13.08 -5.07 12.50
C MET A 93 -11.77 -5.09 11.71
N ILE A 94 -11.06 -3.96 11.62
CA ILE A 94 -9.76 -3.86 10.95
C ILE A 94 -8.74 -4.81 11.59
N ARG A 95 -8.64 -4.82 12.93
CA ARG A 95 -7.75 -5.72 13.68
C ARG A 95 -8.00 -7.21 13.36
N ARG A 96 -9.27 -7.63 13.22
CA ARG A 96 -9.59 -9.00 12.78
C ARG A 96 -9.12 -9.28 11.36
N ALA A 97 -9.27 -8.33 10.44
CA ALA A 97 -8.77 -8.47 9.08
C ALA A 97 -7.23 -8.56 9.03
N ILE A 98 -6.53 -7.73 9.83
CA ILE A 98 -5.08 -7.79 9.99
C ILE A 98 -4.63 -9.16 10.50
N LEU A 99 -5.25 -9.67 11.57
CA LEU A 99 -4.93 -11.00 12.10
C LEU A 99 -5.14 -12.12 11.07
N LYS A 100 -6.16 -11.99 10.20
CA LYS A 100 -6.38 -12.92 9.09
C LYS A 100 -5.31 -12.78 8.00
N GLY A 101 -4.89 -11.56 7.67
CA GLY A 101 -3.81 -11.31 6.71
C GLY A 101 -2.47 -11.85 7.20
N ILE A 102 -2.19 -11.74 8.50
CA ILE A 102 -0.97 -12.31 9.11
C ILE A 102 -1.02 -13.84 9.04
N ALA A 103 -2.17 -14.45 9.33
CA ALA A 103 -2.33 -15.91 9.28
C ALA A 103 -2.35 -16.49 7.86
N VAL A 104 -2.61 -15.66 6.84
CA VAL A 104 -2.63 -16.05 5.43
C VAL A 104 -1.79 -15.04 4.62
N PRO A 105 -0.45 -15.12 4.69
CA PRO A 105 0.44 -14.12 4.09
C PRO A 105 0.18 -13.93 2.59
N GLY A 106 0.12 -12.68 2.15
CA GLY A 106 -0.16 -12.31 0.75
C GLY A 106 -1.62 -12.41 0.31
N TYR A 107 -2.53 -12.94 1.14
CA TYR A 107 -3.96 -12.97 0.82
C TYR A 107 -4.65 -11.63 1.07
N GLN A 108 -5.39 -11.15 0.07
CA GLN A 108 -6.16 -9.91 0.09
C GLN A 108 -7.46 -10.09 0.91
N VAL A 109 -7.41 -9.81 2.22
CA VAL A 109 -8.57 -9.92 3.11
C VAL A 109 -9.55 -8.76 2.88
N PRO A 110 -10.84 -9.04 2.57
CA PRO A 110 -11.85 -7.99 2.46
C PRO A 110 -12.16 -7.37 3.82
N PHE A 111 -12.30 -6.04 3.87
CA PHE A 111 -12.71 -5.32 5.08
C PHE A 111 -13.70 -4.20 4.74
N ALA A 112 -14.54 -3.80 5.70
CA ALA A 112 -15.51 -2.74 5.50
C ALA A 112 -14.85 -1.36 5.69
N SER A 113 -14.15 -0.87 4.66
CA SER A 113 -13.53 0.47 4.68
C SER A 113 -14.57 1.55 4.99
N ARG A 114 -14.15 2.55 5.77
CA ARG A 114 -14.91 3.77 6.04
C ARG A 114 -14.35 4.93 5.23
N GLU A 115 -15.18 5.94 5.06
CA GLU A 115 -14.75 7.24 4.55
C GLU A 115 -13.86 7.90 5.60
N MET A 116 -12.80 8.54 5.13
CA MET A 116 -11.81 9.23 5.94
C MET A 116 -11.83 10.72 5.56
N PRO A 117 -11.30 11.64 6.40
CA PRO A 117 -11.21 13.07 6.10
C PRO A 117 -10.13 13.39 5.05
N MET A 118 -9.85 12.44 4.17
CA MET A 118 -8.90 12.48 3.06
C MET A 118 -9.59 11.84 1.85
N PRO A 119 -9.46 12.39 0.63
CA PRO A 119 -10.09 11.81 -0.55
C PRO A 119 -9.61 10.38 -0.80
N TYR A 120 -10.46 9.55 -1.42
CA TYR A 120 -10.02 8.24 -1.91
C TYR A 120 -8.82 8.38 -2.85
N GLY A 121 -7.86 7.46 -2.74
CA GLY A 121 -6.59 7.51 -3.48
C GLY A 121 -5.45 8.20 -2.72
N TRP A 122 -5.74 8.95 -1.65
CA TRP A 122 -4.73 9.60 -0.80
C TRP A 122 -4.34 8.74 0.41
N GLY A 123 -4.23 7.42 0.22
CA GLY A 123 -3.74 6.53 1.27
C GLY A 123 -4.73 6.13 2.36
N THR A 124 -6.05 6.30 2.15
CA THR A 124 -7.07 6.05 3.19
C THR A 124 -7.05 4.64 3.79
N GLY A 125 -6.58 3.64 3.05
CA GLY A 125 -6.39 2.27 3.57
C GLY A 125 -5.26 2.20 4.60
N GLY A 126 -4.09 2.76 4.25
CA GLY A 126 -2.96 2.86 5.18
C GLY A 126 -3.33 3.65 6.44
N VAL A 127 -4.02 4.78 6.30
CA VAL A 127 -4.49 5.59 7.45
C VAL A 127 -5.42 4.77 8.36
N GLN A 128 -6.34 3.98 7.81
CA GLN A 128 -7.24 3.15 8.62
C GLN A 128 -6.49 2.03 9.36
N VAL A 129 -5.52 1.40 8.70
CA VAL A 129 -4.66 0.36 9.32
C VAL A 129 -3.86 0.99 10.45
N THR A 130 -3.14 2.09 10.20
CA THR A 130 -2.36 2.82 11.21
C THR A 130 -3.24 3.22 12.40
N ALA A 131 -4.42 3.80 12.16
CA ALA A 131 -5.36 4.18 13.21
C ALA A 131 -5.84 2.99 14.07
N ALA A 132 -5.90 1.78 13.50
CA ALA A 132 -6.32 0.59 14.21
C ALA A 132 -5.18 -0.05 15.03
N ILE A 133 -3.92 0.10 14.62
CA ILE A 133 -2.78 -0.52 15.32
C ILE A 133 -2.07 0.41 16.29
N LEU A 134 -2.16 1.74 16.11
CA LEU A 134 -1.51 2.70 16.99
C LEU A 134 -1.93 2.53 18.46
N GLY A 135 -0.93 2.52 19.33
CA GLY A 135 -0.99 2.69 20.77
C GLY A 135 -0.49 4.08 21.20
N ARG A 136 -0.67 4.41 22.48
CA ARG A 136 -0.32 5.73 23.03
C ARG A 136 1.20 5.95 23.18
N SER A 137 1.96 4.87 23.29
CA SER A 137 3.42 4.88 23.43
C SER A 137 4.14 4.77 22.09
N ASP A 138 3.42 4.66 20.97
CA ASP A 138 4.04 4.53 19.66
C ASP A 138 4.69 5.83 19.20
N VAL A 139 5.74 5.67 18.40
CA VAL A 139 6.41 6.75 17.68
C VAL A 139 6.14 6.55 16.19
N LEU A 140 5.41 7.49 15.59
CA LEU A 140 4.96 7.40 14.21
C LEU A 140 5.90 8.14 13.26
N LYS A 141 6.45 7.44 12.27
CA LYS A 141 7.07 8.04 11.07
C LYS A 141 6.11 7.92 9.89
N VAL A 142 6.03 8.96 9.05
CA VAL A 142 5.20 8.95 7.84
C VAL A 142 6.00 9.48 6.68
N ILE A 143 6.10 8.70 5.61
CA ILE A 143 6.83 9.03 4.39
C ILE A 143 5.95 8.85 3.15
N ASP A 144 6.20 9.67 2.13
CA ASP A 144 5.65 9.52 0.77
C ASP A 144 6.80 9.82 -0.20
N GLN A 145 7.00 8.98 -1.21
CA GLN A 145 8.19 9.00 -2.09
C GLN A 145 9.52 8.94 -1.31
N GLY A 146 9.55 8.33 -0.12
CA GLY A 146 10.75 8.23 0.71
C GLY A 146 11.03 9.43 1.60
N ALA A 147 10.28 10.53 1.43
CA ALA A 147 10.49 11.77 2.16
C ALA A 147 9.38 12.08 3.18
N ASP A 148 9.77 12.62 4.33
CA ASP A 148 8.88 12.98 5.45
C ASP A 148 8.15 14.33 5.26
N ASP A 149 8.65 15.18 4.36
CA ASP A 149 8.22 16.58 4.17
C ASP A 149 7.29 16.78 2.97
N THR A 150 6.98 15.71 2.24
CA THR A 150 5.97 15.73 1.19
C THR A 150 4.59 16.12 1.73
N THR A 151 3.78 16.75 0.87
CA THR A 151 2.47 17.30 1.25
C THR A 151 1.55 16.27 1.89
N ASN A 152 1.51 15.05 1.34
CA ASN A 152 0.70 13.96 1.85
C ASN A 152 1.24 13.40 3.17
N ALA A 153 2.56 13.19 3.29
CA ALA A 153 3.18 12.70 4.53
C ALA A 153 2.97 13.68 5.69
N VAL A 154 3.19 14.98 5.45
CA VAL A 154 2.93 16.04 6.43
C VAL A 154 1.47 16.07 6.84
N SER A 155 0.54 15.94 5.89
CA SER A 155 -0.90 15.92 6.16
C SER A 155 -1.31 14.75 7.06
N ILE A 156 -0.88 13.53 6.73
CA ILE A 156 -1.16 12.31 7.51
C ILE A 156 -0.50 12.37 8.90
N ARG A 157 0.75 12.81 8.99
CA ARG A 157 1.46 12.95 10.27
C ARG A 157 0.76 13.95 11.18
N ARG A 158 0.37 15.13 10.65
CA ARG A 158 -0.40 16.14 11.40
C ARG A 158 -1.78 15.63 11.81
N PHE A 159 -2.44 14.86 10.96
CA PHE A 159 -3.72 14.23 11.28
C PHE A 159 -3.60 13.30 12.50
N PHE A 160 -2.60 12.43 12.54
CA PHE A 160 -2.37 11.56 13.69
C PHE A 160 -1.90 12.34 14.93
N ALA A 161 -0.96 13.26 14.78
CA ALA A 161 -0.54 14.12 15.90
C ALA A 161 -1.74 14.84 16.55
N LYS A 162 -2.71 15.30 15.75
CA LYS A 162 -3.93 15.95 16.24
C LYS A 162 -4.93 14.98 16.88
N THR A 163 -5.10 13.77 16.34
CA THR A 163 -6.18 12.84 16.72
C THR A 163 -5.76 11.78 17.74
N SER A 164 -4.47 11.49 17.86
CA SER A 164 -3.93 10.52 18.83
C SER A 164 -2.95 11.14 19.82
N GLY A 165 -2.28 12.24 19.46
CA GLY A 165 -1.25 12.86 20.31
C GLY A 165 0.02 12.03 20.46
N VAL A 166 0.23 11.03 19.59
CA VAL A 166 1.42 10.18 19.59
C VAL A 166 2.66 10.98 19.21
N ALA A 167 3.82 10.54 19.71
CA ALA A 167 5.09 11.10 19.27
C ALA A 167 5.30 10.82 17.77
N THR A 168 5.98 11.73 17.09
CA THR A 168 6.32 11.58 15.67
C THR A 168 7.81 11.77 15.49
N THR A 169 8.42 11.02 14.59
CA THR A 169 9.85 11.15 14.26
C THR A 169 10.03 11.17 12.74
N THR A 170 11.15 11.73 12.29
CA THR A 170 11.65 11.56 10.91
C THR A 170 12.70 10.46 10.84
N ARG A 171 13.11 9.86 11.96
CA ARG A 171 14.15 8.83 12.01
C ARG A 171 13.58 7.43 11.97
N THR A 172 14.03 6.64 11.01
CA THR A 172 13.56 5.26 10.81
C THR A 172 13.86 4.38 12.02
N THR A 173 15.00 4.58 12.68
CA THR A 173 15.43 3.80 13.86
C THR A 173 14.65 4.12 15.13
N GLU A 174 13.97 5.26 15.20
CA GLU A 174 13.21 5.69 16.37
C GLU A 174 11.71 5.35 16.26
N ALA A 175 11.24 5.00 15.05
CA ALA A 175 9.83 4.75 14.78
C ALA A 175 9.41 3.34 15.22
N THR A 176 8.25 3.20 15.86
CA THR A 176 7.61 1.90 16.11
C THR A 176 6.60 1.56 15.00
N VAL A 177 5.95 2.57 14.43
CA VAL A 177 5.06 2.45 13.28
C VAL A 177 5.55 3.39 12.18
N ILE A 178 5.73 2.86 10.98
CA ILE A 178 6.11 3.62 9.79
C ILE A 178 4.98 3.50 8.79
N GLN A 179 4.32 4.60 8.43
CA GLN A 179 3.35 4.61 7.34
C GLN A 179 4.03 5.13 6.07
N THR A 180 4.04 4.32 5.03
CA THR A 180 4.77 4.61 3.79
C THR A 180 3.86 4.64 2.57
N ARG A 181 4.23 5.47 1.59
CA ARG A 181 3.76 5.42 0.22
C ARG A 181 4.96 5.37 -0.73
N HIS A 182 5.00 4.32 -1.54
CA HIS A 182 5.94 4.08 -2.65
C HIS A 182 7.39 3.79 -2.27
N ARG A 183 7.79 3.72 -0.99
CA ARG A 183 9.18 3.41 -0.62
C ARG A 183 9.29 2.51 0.59
N ILE A 184 10.34 1.71 0.65
CA ILE A 184 10.82 1.07 1.89
C ILE A 184 12.11 1.81 2.28
N PRO A 185 12.26 2.24 3.56
CA PRO A 185 13.47 2.93 4.01
C PRO A 185 14.75 2.18 3.62
N GLU A 186 15.83 2.93 3.38
CA GLU A 186 17.16 2.34 3.15
C GLU A 186 17.73 1.73 4.44
N THR A 187 17.41 2.36 5.57
CA THR A 187 17.77 1.85 6.90
C THR A 187 17.03 0.52 7.16
N PRO A 188 17.74 -0.59 7.47
CA PRO A 188 17.12 -1.87 7.76
C PRO A 188 16.13 -1.79 8.91
N LEU A 189 14.97 -2.43 8.73
CA LEU A 189 13.94 -2.49 9.76
C LEU A 189 14.26 -3.56 10.80
N THR A 190 13.76 -3.36 12.02
CA THR A 190 14.05 -4.18 13.19
C THR A 190 12.79 -4.78 13.81
N GLU A 191 12.98 -5.77 14.68
CA GLU A 191 11.87 -6.35 15.44
C GLU A 191 11.12 -5.27 16.25
N GLY A 192 9.81 -5.44 16.37
CA GLY A 192 8.94 -4.46 17.06
C GLY A 192 8.50 -3.29 16.18
N GLN A 193 9.10 -3.09 15.00
CA GLN A 193 8.60 -2.13 14.02
C GLN A 193 7.46 -2.72 13.17
N THR A 194 6.50 -1.86 12.80
CA THR A 194 5.45 -2.19 11.83
C THR A 194 5.46 -1.19 10.68
N LEU A 195 5.61 -1.69 9.45
CA LEU A 195 5.55 -0.90 8.22
C LEU A 195 4.17 -1.02 7.58
N VAL A 196 3.49 0.11 7.37
CA VAL A 196 2.13 0.20 6.82
C VAL A 196 2.17 0.84 5.43
N TYR A 197 1.88 0.05 4.40
CA TYR A 197 1.91 0.46 3.00
C TYR A 197 0.55 1.01 2.55
N GLN A 198 0.59 2.14 1.84
CA GLN A 198 -0.56 2.69 1.12
C GLN A 198 -0.69 2.03 -0.25
N VAL A 199 -1.82 1.35 -0.48
CA VAL A 199 -2.03 0.54 -1.70
C VAL A 199 -3.19 1.11 -2.52
N PRO A 200 -2.97 1.52 -3.79
CA PRO A 200 -4.04 1.95 -4.67
C PRO A 200 -4.79 0.77 -5.31
N ILE A 201 -4.06 -0.28 -5.71
CA ILE A 201 -4.56 -1.49 -6.36
C ILE A 201 -3.91 -2.68 -5.64
N PRO A 202 -4.67 -3.49 -4.89
CA PRO A 202 -4.13 -4.63 -4.13
C PRO A 202 -4.01 -5.92 -4.94
N GLU A 203 -4.61 -5.94 -6.14
CA GLU A 203 -4.77 -7.13 -6.96
C GLU A 203 -3.66 -7.16 -8.03
N PRO A 204 -2.62 -8.02 -7.88
CA PRO A 204 -1.51 -8.08 -8.83
C PRO A 204 -1.96 -8.49 -10.24
N LEU A 205 -3.07 -9.22 -10.37
CA LEU A 205 -3.61 -9.67 -11.65
C LEU A 205 -4.51 -8.63 -12.33
N ARG A 206 -4.72 -7.44 -11.73
CA ARG A 206 -5.77 -6.49 -12.16
C ARG A 206 -5.65 -6.05 -13.62
N TYR A 207 -4.42 -5.89 -14.11
CA TYR A 207 -4.17 -5.46 -15.49
C TYR A 207 -4.30 -6.59 -16.52
N LEU A 208 -4.33 -7.85 -16.07
CA LEU A 208 -4.58 -9.03 -16.89
C LEU A 208 -6.06 -9.38 -16.89
N GLU A 209 -6.68 -9.37 -15.71
CA GLU A 209 -8.09 -9.65 -15.51
C GLU A 209 -8.72 -8.55 -14.63
N PRO A 210 -9.54 -7.66 -15.22
CA PRO A 210 -10.13 -6.54 -14.49
C PRO A 210 -11.25 -6.96 -13.52
N ARG A 211 -11.82 -8.17 -13.62
CA ARG A 211 -12.96 -8.62 -12.80
C ARG A 211 -12.49 -9.30 -11.53
N GLU A 212 -12.92 -8.77 -10.39
CA GLU A 212 -12.59 -9.35 -9.07
C GLU A 212 -13.19 -10.76 -8.85
N THR A 213 -14.30 -11.09 -9.51
CA THR A 213 -14.90 -12.43 -9.44
C THR A 213 -13.96 -13.50 -9.99
N GLU A 214 -13.25 -13.17 -11.06
CA GLU A 214 -12.30 -14.05 -11.72
C GLU A 214 -10.97 -14.09 -10.98
N THR A 215 -10.39 -12.93 -10.64
CA THR A 215 -9.09 -12.91 -9.92
C THR A 215 -9.15 -13.63 -8.58
N ARG A 216 -10.29 -13.55 -7.87
CA ARG A 216 -10.51 -14.32 -6.65
C ARG A 216 -10.43 -15.83 -6.88
N GLN A 217 -10.97 -16.34 -7.99
CA GLN A 217 -10.88 -17.76 -8.34
C GLN A 217 -9.44 -18.16 -8.68
N LEU A 218 -8.72 -17.33 -9.44
CA LEU A 218 -7.31 -17.54 -9.74
C LEU A 218 -6.47 -17.62 -8.46
N HIS A 219 -6.70 -16.72 -7.50
CA HIS A 219 -6.07 -16.79 -6.18
C HIS A 219 -6.48 -18.03 -5.37
N ALA A 220 -7.73 -18.49 -5.48
CA ALA A 220 -8.19 -19.68 -4.76
C ALA A 220 -7.52 -20.95 -5.29
N LEU A 221 -7.37 -21.06 -6.62
CA LEU A 221 -6.79 -22.21 -7.32
C LEU A 221 -5.26 -22.13 -7.51
N ALA A 222 -4.64 -21.01 -7.11
CA ALA A 222 -3.22 -20.72 -7.34
C ALA A 222 -2.83 -20.70 -8.83
N GLU A 223 -3.72 -20.20 -9.68
CA GLU A 223 -3.52 -20.11 -11.13
C GLU A 223 -2.81 -18.80 -11.52
N TYR A 224 -1.49 -18.74 -11.31
CA TYR A 224 -0.65 -17.57 -11.60
C TYR A 224 0.09 -17.63 -12.95
N GLY A 225 -0.27 -18.58 -13.81
CA GLY A 225 0.38 -18.75 -15.13
C GLY A 225 0.30 -17.50 -16.01
N ALA A 226 -0.85 -16.81 -16.00
CA ALA A 226 -1.04 -15.58 -16.78
C ALA A 226 -0.05 -14.46 -16.40
N MET A 227 0.36 -14.38 -15.13
CA MET A 227 1.37 -13.42 -14.70
C MET A 227 2.75 -13.74 -15.30
N HIS A 228 3.14 -15.01 -15.33
CA HIS A 228 4.38 -15.43 -15.99
C HIS A 228 4.35 -15.14 -17.49
N VAL A 229 3.22 -15.41 -18.17
CA VAL A 229 3.06 -15.06 -19.59
C VAL A 229 3.29 -13.57 -19.81
N LYS A 230 2.67 -12.71 -18.99
CA LYS A 230 2.87 -11.25 -19.07
C LYS A 230 4.32 -10.84 -18.95
N LEU A 231 5.04 -11.36 -17.94
CA LEU A 231 6.44 -11.01 -17.72
C LEU A 231 7.32 -11.47 -18.91
N TYR A 232 7.00 -12.63 -19.50
CA TYR A 232 7.72 -13.14 -20.67
C TYR A 232 7.41 -12.35 -21.96
N GLU A 233 6.18 -11.85 -22.10
CA GLU A 233 5.82 -10.93 -23.20
C GLU A 233 6.64 -9.64 -23.16
N ASP A 234 6.86 -9.06 -21.97
CA ASP A 234 7.73 -7.89 -21.81
C ASP A 234 9.16 -8.19 -22.27
N ILE A 235 9.72 -9.32 -21.84
CA ILE A 235 11.05 -9.78 -22.25
C ILE A 235 11.13 -9.94 -23.76
N SER A 236 10.12 -10.58 -24.36
CA SER A 236 10.10 -10.82 -25.81
C SER A 236 10.00 -9.53 -26.63
N ARG A 237 9.33 -8.50 -26.12
CA ARG A 237 9.15 -7.21 -26.82
C ARG A 237 10.28 -6.22 -26.58
N HIS A 238 10.83 -6.20 -25.37
CA HIS A 238 11.74 -5.14 -24.92
C HIS A 238 13.14 -5.65 -24.53
N GLY A 239 13.36 -6.98 -24.52
CA GLY A 239 14.59 -7.61 -24.04
C GLY A 239 14.77 -7.56 -22.52
N HIS A 240 13.81 -6.99 -21.80
CA HIS A 240 13.78 -6.88 -20.35
C HIS A 240 12.34 -6.73 -19.86
N ILE A 241 12.10 -7.01 -18.58
CA ILE A 241 10.78 -6.83 -17.97
C ILE A 241 10.50 -5.33 -17.80
N ALA A 242 9.37 -4.86 -18.36
CA ALA A 242 9.01 -3.45 -18.39
C ALA A 242 8.42 -2.94 -17.07
N THR A 243 7.96 -3.83 -16.19
CA THR A 243 7.45 -3.47 -14.86
C THR A 243 8.58 -2.92 -13.98
N THR A 244 8.52 -1.63 -13.64
CA THR A 244 9.55 -0.93 -12.84
C THR A 244 9.16 -0.71 -11.37
N TYR A 245 7.86 -0.72 -11.06
CA TYR A 245 7.27 -0.58 -9.72
C TYR A 245 6.06 -1.52 -9.58
N ALA A 246 5.55 -1.72 -8.35
CA ALA A 246 4.48 -2.68 -8.07
C ALA A 246 4.78 -4.06 -8.67
N TYR A 247 6.04 -4.47 -8.56
CA TYR A 247 6.52 -5.69 -9.21
C TYR A 247 6.04 -6.91 -8.42
N PRO A 248 5.31 -7.86 -9.03
CA PRO A 248 4.65 -8.94 -8.32
C PRO A 248 5.64 -9.82 -7.56
N VAL A 249 5.28 -10.17 -6.32
CA VAL A 249 6.07 -11.04 -5.45
C VAL A 249 5.28 -12.27 -5.04
N GLU A 250 5.93 -13.43 -4.95
CA GLU A 250 5.42 -14.62 -4.29
C GLU A 250 5.74 -14.55 -2.79
N VAL A 251 4.72 -14.64 -1.96
CA VAL A 251 4.81 -14.61 -0.49
C VAL A 251 4.57 -16.00 0.08
N ALA A 252 5.45 -16.41 0.99
CA ALA A 252 5.38 -17.68 1.71
C ALA A 252 5.25 -18.91 0.78
N GLY A 253 5.80 -18.83 -0.43
CA GLY A 253 5.76 -19.93 -1.41
C GLY A 253 4.37 -20.20 -2.01
N ARG A 254 3.43 -19.24 -1.92
CA ARG A 254 2.03 -19.49 -2.31
C ARG A 254 1.36 -18.29 -2.98
N TYR A 255 1.10 -17.20 -2.27
CA TYR A 255 0.30 -16.10 -2.82
C TYR A 255 1.18 -15.18 -3.66
N VAL A 256 0.81 -14.94 -4.92
CA VAL A 256 1.31 -13.77 -5.65
C VAL A 256 0.62 -12.53 -5.06
N MET A 257 1.40 -11.50 -4.76
CA MET A 257 0.99 -10.30 -4.04
C MET A 257 1.52 -9.04 -4.76
N ASP A 258 0.73 -7.98 -4.75
CA ASP A 258 1.17 -6.63 -5.11
C ASP A 258 1.90 -5.99 -3.91
N PRO A 259 3.20 -5.64 -4.00
CA PRO A 259 3.97 -5.07 -2.90
C PRO A 259 3.71 -3.56 -2.70
N SER A 260 2.56 -3.05 -3.13
CA SER A 260 2.26 -1.63 -3.36
C SER A 260 3.13 -1.02 -4.47
N PRO A 261 2.90 0.24 -4.88
CA PRO A 261 3.71 0.93 -5.90
C PRO A 261 5.12 1.31 -5.41
N THR A 262 5.78 0.43 -4.68
CA THR A 262 7.21 0.50 -4.40
C THR A 262 7.98 0.21 -5.69
N PRO A 263 9.15 0.85 -5.90
CA PRO A 263 10.03 0.48 -7.00
C PRO A 263 10.48 -0.95 -6.80
N LYS A 264 10.68 -1.71 -7.88
CA LYS A 264 11.21 -3.09 -7.76
C LYS A 264 12.56 -3.14 -7.02
N PHE A 265 13.31 -2.02 -7.00
CA PHE A 265 14.48 -1.81 -6.15
C PHE A 265 14.24 -2.18 -4.67
N ASP A 266 13.05 -1.88 -4.13
CA ASP A 266 12.73 -2.10 -2.73
C ASP A 266 12.25 -3.54 -2.44
N ASN A 267 11.83 -4.33 -3.45
CA ASN A 267 11.32 -5.70 -3.25
C ASN A 267 12.26 -6.59 -2.41
N PRO A 268 13.60 -6.61 -2.63
CA PRO A 268 14.51 -7.43 -1.82
C PRO A 268 14.47 -7.12 -0.33
N LYS A 269 14.09 -5.89 0.07
CA LYS A 269 13.98 -5.49 1.48
C LYS A 269 12.79 -6.12 2.21
N MET A 270 11.86 -6.72 1.46
CA MET A 270 10.69 -7.40 2.01
C MET A 270 10.98 -8.85 2.43
N ASP A 271 11.98 -9.48 1.82
CA ASP A 271 12.38 -10.87 2.09
C ASP A 271 13.06 -10.96 3.45
N ASP A 272 12.63 -11.93 4.27
CA ASP A 272 13.17 -12.21 5.60
C ASP A 272 13.28 -10.96 6.52
N CYS A 273 12.39 -10.00 6.33
CA CYS A 273 12.38 -8.74 7.08
C CYS A 273 11.91 -8.97 8.53
N PRO A 274 12.63 -8.44 9.55
CA PRO A 274 12.23 -8.55 10.97
C PRO A 274 10.94 -7.79 11.34
N ALA A 275 10.55 -6.81 10.53
CA ALA A 275 9.39 -5.98 10.81
C ALA A 275 8.10 -6.57 10.23
N LEU A 276 6.97 -6.30 10.91
CA LEU A 276 5.65 -6.65 10.38
C LEU A 276 5.28 -5.70 9.23
N GLN A 277 4.86 -6.25 8.09
CA GLN A 277 4.47 -5.46 6.92
C GLN A 277 2.96 -5.58 6.70
N LEU A 278 2.24 -4.45 6.73
CA LEU A 278 0.79 -4.37 6.57
C LEU A 278 0.42 -3.51 5.37
N PHE A 279 -0.50 -3.97 4.55
CA PHE A 279 -0.87 -3.31 3.31
C PHE A 279 -2.35 -2.91 3.36
N GLY A 280 -2.63 -1.61 3.14
CA GLY A 280 -3.98 -1.07 3.27
C GLY A 280 -4.49 -0.44 1.97
N ALA A 281 -5.46 -1.10 1.32
CA ALA A 281 -6.17 -0.59 0.14
C ALA A 281 -7.60 -0.16 0.50
N GLY A 282 -7.78 1.13 0.82
CA GLY A 282 -9.06 1.66 1.32
C GLY A 282 -10.17 1.65 0.26
N ARG A 283 -9.87 2.16 -0.94
CA ARG A 283 -10.81 2.23 -2.07
C ARG A 283 -11.26 0.83 -2.52
N GLU A 284 -10.31 -0.10 -2.61
CA GLU A 284 -10.54 -1.48 -3.03
C GLU A 284 -10.98 -2.39 -1.86
N ARG A 285 -11.04 -1.85 -0.64
CA ARG A 285 -11.50 -2.54 0.58
C ARG A 285 -10.72 -3.82 0.88
N ARG A 286 -9.39 -3.79 0.75
CA ARG A 286 -8.50 -4.93 1.07
C ARG A 286 -7.44 -4.57 2.10
N ILE A 287 -7.13 -5.53 2.97
CA ILE A 287 -5.98 -5.52 3.86
C ILE A 287 -5.24 -6.84 3.66
N TYR A 288 -3.92 -6.80 3.63
CA TYR A 288 -3.07 -8.00 3.58
C TYR A 288 -1.78 -7.74 4.34
N ALA A 289 -1.02 -8.79 4.59
CA ALA A 289 0.18 -8.71 5.41
C ALA A 289 1.28 -9.66 4.94
N VAL A 290 2.51 -9.31 5.30
CA VAL A 290 3.68 -10.19 5.30
C VAL A 290 4.21 -10.20 6.74
N PRO A 291 4.11 -11.34 7.46
CA PRO A 291 4.67 -11.46 8.80
C PRO A 291 6.20 -11.30 8.80
N PRO A 292 6.82 -10.99 9.96
CA PRO A 292 8.26 -11.05 10.12
C PRO A 292 8.86 -12.37 9.65
N TYR A 293 10.09 -12.33 9.12
CA TYR A 293 10.85 -13.51 8.68
C TYR A 293 10.11 -14.39 7.67
N THR A 294 9.28 -13.76 6.83
CA THR A 294 8.56 -14.44 5.75
C THR A 294 9.33 -14.32 4.45
N ARG A 295 9.44 -15.43 3.74
CA ARG A 295 10.03 -15.46 2.40
C ARG A 295 9.17 -14.68 1.41
N VAL A 296 9.78 -13.71 0.73
CA VAL A 296 9.17 -12.88 -0.31
C VAL A 296 10.09 -12.89 -1.53
N ARG A 297 9.58 -13.34 -2.67
CA ARG A 297 10.38 -13.46 -3.90
C ARG A 297 9.72 -12.74 -5.05
N SER A 298 10.43 -11.80 -5.68
CA SER A 298 10.00 -11.26 -6.96
C SER A 298 9.89 -12.38 -7.99
N LEU A 299 8.81 -12.41 -8.76
CA LEU A 299 8.66 -13.36 -9.86
C LEU A 299 9.73 -13.12 -10.92
N ASP A 300 10.44 -14.15 -11.34
CA ASP A 300 11.45 -14.10 -12.39
C ASP A 300 11.54 -15.43 -13.15
N PHE A 301 12.52 -15.54 -14.05
CA PHE A 301 12.80 -16.77 -14.79
C PHE A 301 14.26 -17.17 -14.59
N GLU A 302 14.58 -18.45 -14.74
CA GLU A 302 15.96 -18.94 -14.61
C GLU A 302 16.91 -18.27 -15.61
N ASP A 303 16.43 -17.99 -16.82
CA ASP A 303 17.19 -17.32 -17.89
C ASP A 303 17.11 -15.78 -17.82
N HIS A 304 16.14 -15.24 -17.08
CA HIS A 304 15.93 -13.80 -16.87
C HIS A 304 15.73 -13.51 -15.38
N PRO A 305 16.80 -13.55 -14.56
CA PRO A 305 16.70 -13.36 -13.13
C PRO A 305 16.29 -11.93 -12.78
N PHE A 306 15.67 -11.77 -11.62
CA PHE A 306 15.26 -10.46 -11.11
C PHE A 306 16.44 -9.49 -10.99
N ARG A 307 16.26 -8.26 -11.49
CA ARG A 307 17.26 -7.18 -11.41
C ARG A 307 16.63 -5.89 -10.93
N VAL A 308 17.26 -5.27 -9.94
CA VAL A 308 16.92 -3.94 -9.44
C VAL A 308 17.48 -2.83 -10.34
N GLN A 309 16.92 -1.64 -10.22
CA GLN A 309 17.46 -0.44 -10.86
C GLN A 309 18.91 -0.19 -10.42
N HIS A 310 19.74 0.25 -11.36
CA HIS A 310 21.10 0.72 -11.11
C HIS A 310 21.16 2.19 -11.51
N PHE A 311 21.93 2.97 -10.75
CA PHE A 311 22.16 4.38 -11.02
C PHE A 311 23.66 4.58 -11.26
N ASP A 312 24.01 5.27 -12.34
CA ASP A 312 25.42 5.51 -12.72
C ASP A 312 26.09 6.58 -11.85
N HIS A 313 25.30 7.31 -11.07
CA HIS A 313 25.74 8.43 -10.26
C HIS A 313 25.41 8.19 -8.78
N PRO A 314 26.31 8.53 -7.86
CA PRO A 314 25.98 8.57 -6.44
C PRO A 314 25.02 9.72 -6.14
N CYS A 315 24.43 9.72 -4.94
CA CYS A 315 23.69 10.87 -4.44
C CYS A 315 24.57 12.13 -4.40
N ALA A 316 24.13 13.20 -5.09
CA ALA A 316 24.85 14.46 -5.16
C ALA A 316 25.00 15.16 -3.80
N LEU A 317 24.17 14.83 -2.80
CA LEU A 317 24.20 15.46 -1.47
C LEU A 317 25.09 14.73 -0.47
N CYS A 318 24.99 13.40 -0.39
CA CYS A 318 25.65 12.59 0.65
C CYS A 318 26.61 11.52 0.09
N GLY A 319 26.77 11.45 -1.24
CA GLY A 319 27.65 10.49 -1.90
C GLY A 319 27.23 9.02 -1.74
N ALA A 320 25.98 8.73 -1.37
CA ALA A 320 25.50 7.36 -1.26
C ALA A 320 25.40 6.68 -2.63
N GLU A 321 25.89 5.44 -2.71
CA GLU A 321 25.73 4.53 -3.84
C GLU A 321 24.84 3.35 -3.41
N GLY A 322 24.25 2.64 -4.38
CA GLY A 322 23.43 1.46 -4.09
C GLY A 322 22.15 1.76 -3.33
N VAL A 323 21.61 2.98 -3.48
CA VAL A 323 20.33 3.43 -2.90
C VAL A 323 19.40 3.90 -4.00
N TYR A 324 18.10 4.03 -3.71
CA TYR A 324 17.17 4.57 -4.69
C TYR A 324 17.33 6.09 -4.80
N LEU A 325 17.52 6.58 -6.04
CA LEU A 325 17.73 8.00 -6.31
C LEU A 325 16.55 8.63 -7.05
N ASP A 326 16.19 9.84 -6.62
CA ASP A 326 15.30 10.73 -7.35
C ASP A 326 16.10 11.61 -8.30
N GLU A 327 15.60 11.76 -9.52
CA GLU A 327 16.13 12.68 -10.53
C GLU A 327 15.45 14.05 -10.35
N MET A 328 16.22 15.06 -9.95
CA MET A 328 15.75 16.45 -9.91
C MET A 328 16.25 17.21 -11.14
N LEU A 329 15.32 17.86 -11.84
CA LEU A 329 15.62 18.80 -12.91
C LEU A 329 16.00 20.16 -12.30
N LEU A 330 17.18 20.66 -12.66
CA LEU A 330 17.74 21.89 -12.11
C LEU A 330 17.45 23.12 -12.98
N ASP A 331 17.31 22.93 -14.29
CA ASP A 331 16.97 23.99 -15.22
C ASP A 331 16.27 23.50 -16.49
N ASP A 332 15.82 24.46 -17.30
CA ASP A 332 15.20 24.22 -18.60
C ASP A 332 16.20 23.80 -19.69
N ALA A 333 17.51 23.86 -19.39
CA ALA A 333 18.58 23.42 -20.29
C ALA A 333 18.90 21.92 -20.16
N GLY A 334 18.19 21.22 -19.27
CA GLY A 334 18.30 19.78 -19.08
C GLY A 334 19.33 19.35 -18.05
N ARG A 335 19.89 20.27 -17.24
CA ARG A 335 20.75 19.89 -16.12
C ARG A 335 19.94 19.16 -15.07
N ARG A 336 20.51 18.08 -14.55
CA ARG A 336 19.86 17.22 -13.56
C ARG A 336 20.79 16.84 -12.42
N MET A 337 20.22 16.50 -11.29
CA MET A 337 20.93 15.95 -10.16
C MET A 337 20.21 14.71 -9.62
N PHE A 338 20.98 13.73 -9.16
CA PHE A 338 20.44 12.53 -8.53
C PHE A 338 20.64 12.63 -7.03
N VAL A 339 19.58 12.43 -6.24
CA VAL A 339 19.65 12.47 -4.77
C VAL A 339 18.97 11.27 -4.16
N CYS A 340 19.34 10.92 -2.93
CA CYS A 340 18.60 9.92 -2.16
C CYS A 340 17.12 10.28 -2.07
N SER A 341 16.27 9.34 -2.46
CA SER A 341 14.82 9.45 -2.25
C SER A 341 14.44 9.27 -0.78
N ASP A 342 15.19 8.46 -0.02
CA ASP A 342 15.07 8.41 1.44
C ASP A 342 15.83 9.58 2.07
N THR A 343 15.07 10.58 2.53
CA THR A 343 15.64 11.81 3.11
C THR A 343 16.27 11.59 4.48
N ASP A 344 15.71 10.69 5.30
CA ASP A 344 16.25 10.35 6.63
C ASP A 344 17.63 9.71 6.49
N HIS A 345 17.76 8.73 5.60
CA HIS A 345 19.05 8.11 5.28
C HIS A 345 20.06 9.15 4.76
N CYS A 346 19.62 10.07 3.88
CA CYS A 346 20.48 11.12 3.35
C CYS A 346 20.96 12.09 4.43
N GLU A 347 20.07 12.56 5.30
CA GLU A 347 20.38 13.46 6.40
C GLU A 347 21.30 12.82 7.44
N GLY A 348 21.06 11.56 7.80
CA GLY A 348 21.92 10.78 8.69
C GLY A 348 23.35 10.73 8.15
N ARG A 349 23.52 10.34 6.88
CA ARG A 349 24.85 10.32 6.24
C ARG A 349 25.55 11.67 6.22
N ARG A 350 24.81 12.76 5.95
CA ARG A 350 25.38 14.11 5.96
C ARG A 350 25.79 14.55 7.36
N ALA A 351 25.02 14.18 8.38
CA ALA A 351 25.36 14.43 9.78
C ALA A 351 26.65 13.69 10.19
N ASP A 352 26.88 12.50 9.63
CA ASP A 352 28.11 11.71 9.81
C ASP A 352 29.30 12.22 8.97
N GLY A 353 29.13 13.33 8.24
CA GLY A 353 30.19 14.00 7.48
C GLY A 353 30.36 13.50 6.04
N HIS A 354 29.46 12.65 5.53
CA HIS A 354 29.48 12.26 4.12
C HIS A 354 29.00 13.42 3.23
N LEU A 355 29.77 13.71 2.19
CA LEU A 355 29.48 14.76 1.22
C LEU A 355 29.46 14.15 -0.19
N GLY A 356 28.41 14.47 -0.95
CA GLY A 356 28.38 14.23 -2.39
C GLY A 356 29.12 15.32 -3.15
N THR A 357 29.32 15.13 -4.45
CA THR A 357 30.02 16.10 -5.31
C THR A 357 29.27 17.41 -5.45
N GLY A 358 27.95 17.42 -5.21
CA GLY A 358 27.08 18.57 -5.47
C GLY A 358 26.91 18.89 -6.95
N ASP A 359 27.46 18.06 -7.83
CA ASP A 359 27.50 18.33 -9.27
C ASP A 359 26.16 18.02 -9.94
N ALA A 360 25.74 18.95 -10.79
CA ALA A 360 24.70 18.75 -11.78
C ALA A 360 25.31 18.12 -13.04
N ILE A 361 24.59 17.18 -13.65
CA ILE A 361 24.96 16.50 -14.90
C ILE A 361 24.20 17.10 -16.07
#